data_AF-A0A6L5HPK9-F1
#
_entry.id   AF-A0A6L5HPK9-F1
#
_cell.length_a   1.000
_cell.length_b   1.000
_cell.length_c   1.000
_cell.angle_alpha   90.00
_cell.angle_beta   90.00
_cell.angle_gamma   90.00
#
_symmetry.space_group_name_H-M   'P 1'
#
loop_
_entity.id
_entity.type
_entity.pdbx_description
1 polymer ?
#
loop_
_entity_poly.entity_id
_entity_poly.type
_entity_poly.pdbx_seq_one_letter_code
_entity_poly.pdbx_strand_id
1 'polypeptide(L)'
;MGSPNAIAKALAQPRPGAVALGVLIRTGYLVDWMSAEQLEPASLVAMTSHRYPVQITHELKSFIDNIYSTLTGREVVTPERRFTEDASLKAQLARHFAAEFGLKPNVTATLLMWVDAVAGMMNPSLLEYDLLNFWADIQAFCQDSKFSTDKIVQYACLARQFAQVCYWAQLGEQDLALLMPSVEPVRPSVLTGQDTMPTLTLSFLLLLSRYRRWQLQLIRPVAEAREFLKRAAEGDPDLTVDGAAQLLSDLHGWQLEQTRALMGEHIPCSFAALLPLLRRMQLSTKLNVSPTNLSLIESLTGPGISQPTLEHIADLIIAAAHG
;
A
#
# COMPACT_ATOMS: atom_id res chain seq x y z
N MET A 1 -5.58 18.41 -9.31
CA MET A 1 -6.18 19.41 -8.41
C MET A 1 -7.60 18.95 -8.11
N GLY A 2 -7.83 18.34 -6.94
CA GLY A 2 -9.19 18.25 -6.42
C GLY A 2 -9.71 19.68 -6.33
N SER A 3 -10.90 19.96 -6.88
CA SER A 3 -11.36 21.34 -6.97
C SER A 3 -11.32 21.97 -5.56
N PRO A 4 -10.80 23.20 -5.39
CA PRO A 4 -10.93 23.97 -4.13
C PRO A 4 -12.39 24.00 -3.61
N ASN A 5 -13.33 23.75 -4.51
CA ASN A 5 -14.75 23.62 -4.27
C ASN A 5 -15.22 22.32 -3.59
N ALA A 6 -14.39 21.31 -3.35
CA ALA A 6 -14.87 20.06 -2.74
C ALA A 6 -15.24 20.23 -1.27
N ILE A 7 -14.40 20.96 -0.51
CA ILE A 7 -14.69 21.32 0.89
C ILE A 7 -15.85 22.32 0.95
N ALA A 8 -15.84 23.34 0.09
CA ALA A 8 -16.95 24.31 0.01
C ALA A 8 -18.29 23.66 -0.38
N LYS A 9 -18.29 22.69 -1.31
CA LYS A 9 -19.49 21.91 -1.67
C LYS A 9 -19.93 20.96 -0.56
N ALA A 10 -19.00 20.37 0.19
CA ALA A 10 -19.33 19.53 1.35
C ALA A 10 -19.97 20.37 2.47
N LEU A 11 -19.43 21.56 2.74
CA LEU A 11 -19.99 22.54 3.68
C LEU A 11 -21.34 23.12 3.23
N ALA A 12 -21.74 22.95 1.97
CA ALA A 12 -23.03 23.41 1.43
C ALA A 12 -24.15 22.35 1.52
N GLN A 13 -23.88 21.16 2.06
CA GLN A 13 -24.87 20.09 2.24
C GLN A 13 -25.77 20.31 3.48
N PRO A 14 -26.97 19.71 3.54
CA PRO A 14 -27.82 19.78 4.74
C PRO A 14 -27.07 19.17 5.94
N ARG A 15 -26.95 19.94 7.03
CA ARG A 15 -26.06 19.77 8.20
C ARG A 15 -24.60 20.23 7.97
N PRO A 16 -24.39 21.50 7.60
CA PRO A 16 -23.07 22.05 7.30
C PRO A 16 -22.10 21.93 8.48
N GLY A 17 -22.58 22.06 9.72
CA GLY A 17 -21.74 21.94 10.93
C GLY A 17 -21.17 20.54 11.15
N ALA A 18 -21.94 19.48 10.90
CA ALA A 18 -21.46 18.10 11.05
C ALA A 18 -20.45 17.74 9.95
N VAL A 19 -20.69 18.23 8.72
CA VAL A 19 -19.75 18.05 7.61
C VAL A 19 -18.46 18.85 7.85
N ALA A 20 -18.56 20.09 8.32
CA ALA A 20 -17.42 20.92 8.71
C ALA A 20 -16.56 20.24 9.77
N LEU A 21 -17.19 19.75 10.84
CA LEU A 21 -16.51 19.03 11.90
C LEU A 21 -15.85 17.75 11.37
N GLY A 22 -16.54 17.00 10.52
CA GLY A 22 -15.97 15.81 9.89
C GLY A 22 -14.75 16.10 9.00
N VAL A 23 -14.77 17.21 8.25
CA VAL A 23 -13.61 17.68 7.47
C VAL A 23 -12.46 18.08 8.39
N LEU A 24 -12.72 18.90 9.41
CA LEU A 24 -11.70 19.34 10.37
C LEU A 24 -11.03 18.16 11.07
N ILE A 25 -11.82 17.19 11.53
CA ILE A 25 -11.31 15.97 12.19
C ILE A 25 -10.42 15.17 11.23
N ARG A 26 -10.86 14.95 9.99
CA ARG A 26 -10.07 14.18 8.99
C ARG A 26 -8.79 14.91 8.58
N THR A 27 -8.87 16.23 8.41
CA THR A 27 -7.69 17.05 8.10
C THR A 27 -6.71 17.06 9.27
N GLY A 28 -7.20 17.17 10.52
CA GLY A 28 -6.38 17.05 11.71
C GLY A 28 -5.63 15.72 11.75
N TYR A 29 -6.34 14.60 11.60
CA TYR A 29 -5.72 13.28 11.53
C TYR A 29 -4.69 13.14 10.40
N LEU A 30 -4.96 13.74 9.24
CA LEU A 30 -4.01 13.71 8.12
C LEU A 30 -2.73 14.49 8.45
N VAL A 31 -2.86 15.68 9.04
CA VAL A 31 -1.72 16.52 9.45
C VAL A 31 -0.89 15.81 10.53
N ASP A 32 -1.53 15.24 11.54
CA ASP A 32 -0.85 14.49 12.60
C ASP A 32 -0.11 13.27 12.02
N TRP A 33 -0.76 12.53 11.12
CA TRP A 33 -0.13 11.40 10.44
C TRP A 33 1.07 11.83 9.59
N MET A 34 0.91 12.89 8.79
CA MET A 34 2.00 13.43 7.97
C MET A 34 3.18 13.89 8.82
N SER A 35 2.91 14.57 9.94
CA SER A 35 3.94 14.97 10.89
C SER A 35 4.67 13.76 11.47
N ALA A 36 3.94 12.69 11.82
CA ALA A 36 4.53 11.46 12.36
C ALA A 36 5.36 10.69 11.30
N GLU A 37 4.97 10.75 10.03
CA GLU A 37 5.70 10.14 8.91
C GLU A 37 6.77 11.07 8.30
N GLN A 38 6.94 12.28 8.84
CA GLN A 38 7.83 13.33 8.31
C GLN A 38 7.58 13.60 6.82
N LEU A 39 6.31 13.55 6.39
CA LEU A 39 5.91 13.66 5.00
C LEU A 39 5.39 15.07 4.70
N GLU A 40 6.06 15.78 3.81
CA GLU A 40 5.60 17.10 3.37
C GLU A 40 4.35 17.02 2.47
N PRO A 41 3.48 18.05 2.46
CA PRO A 41 2.30 18.08 1.59
C PRO A 41 2.63 17.94 0.11
N ALA A 42 3.73 18.54 -0.35
CA ALA A 42 4.17 18.44 -1.73
C ALA A 42 4.52 16.99 -2.10
N SER A 43 5.22 16.28 -1.22
CA SER A 43 5.57 14.86 -1.39
C SER A 43 4.33 13.98 -1.42
N LEU A 44 3.36 14.21 -0.52
CA LEU A 44 2.10 13.47 -0.53
C LEU A 44 1.36 13.67 -1.87
N VAL A 45 1.24 14.92 -2.34
CA VAL A 45 0.60 15.22 -3.62
C VAL A 45 1.33 14.56 -4.78
N ALA A 46 2.67 14.58 -4.79
CA ALA A 46 3.47 13.91 -5.80
C ALA A 46 3.21 12.39 -5.82
N MET A 47 3.14 11.75 -4.65
CA MET A 47 2.94 10.31 -4.51
C MET A 47 1.52 9.84 -4.86
N THR A 48 0.51 10.72 -4.81
CA THR A 48 -0.89 10.36 -5.12
C THR A 48 -1.44 11.07 -6.37
N SER A 49 -0.60 11.78 -7.12
CA SER A 49 -1.03 12.49 -8.33
C SER A 49 -1.37 11.53 -9.45
N HIS A 50 -2.43 11.83 -10.20
CA HIS A 50 -2.80 11.21 -11.47
C HIS A 50 -2.50 12.11 -12.68
N ARG A 51 -1.73 13.17 -12.46
CA ARG A 51 -1.35 14.14 -13.50
C ARG A 51 0.13 13.99 -13.77
N TYR A 52 0.44 13.55 -14.98
CA TYR A 52 1.80 13.35 -15.45
C TYR A 52 2.10 14.36 -16.56
N PRO A 53 3.30 14.96 -16.56
CA PRO A 53 3.72 15.87 -17.62
C PRO A 53 3.86 15.11 -18.94
N VAL A 54 3.81 15.84 -20.05
CA VAL A 54 4.07 15.33 -21.40
C VAL A 54 5.36 15.90 -22.00
N GLN A 55 5.92 16.93 -21.37
CA GLN A 55 7.15 17.56 -21.81
C GLN A 55 8.36 16.75 -21.35
N ILE A 56 9.20 16.35 -22.30
CA ILE A 56 10.47 15.69 -22.03
C ILE A 56 11.46 16.68 -21.39
N THR A 57 12.02 16.31 -20.24
CA THR A 57 13.10 17.08 -19.60
C THR A 57 14.47 16.63 -20.11
N HIS A 58 15.52 17.40 -19.83
CA HIS A 58 16.87 17.05 -20.22
C HIS A 58 17.34 15.74 -19.55
N GLU A 59 17.01 15.57 -18.27
CA GLU A 59 17.35 14.38 -17.48
C GLU A 59 16.68 13.13 -18.07
N LEU A 60 15.38 13.22 -18.37
CA LEU A 60 14.64 12.12 -18.97
C LEU A 60 15.15 11.78 -20.36
N LYS A 61 15.53 12.78 -21.16
CA LYS A 61 16.15 12.54 -22.46
C LYS A 61 17.47 11.77 -22.32
N SER A 62 18.34 12.19 -21.41
CA SER A 62 19.59 11.47 -21.15
C SER A 62 19.35 10.04 -20.70
N PHE A 63 18.33 9.80 -19.87
CA PHE A 63 17.93 8.45 -19.46
C PHE A 63 17.47 7.59 -20.65
N ILE A 64 16.62 8.13 -21.53
CA ILE A 64 16.15 7.45 -22.74
C ILE A 64 17.32 7.12 -23.68
N ASP A 65 18.19 8.10 -23.94
CA ASP A 65 19.35 7.93 -24.81
C ASP A 65 20.28 6.81 -24.28
N ASN A 66 20.49 6.75 -22.95
CA ASN A 66 21.28 5.70 -22.31
C ASN A 66 20.65 4.30 -22.45
N ILE A 67 19.33 4.19 -22.31
CA ILE A 67 18.62 2.92 -22.53
C ILE A 67 18.79 2.51 -24.00
N TYR A 68 18.51 3.43 -24.92
CA TYR A 68 18.59 3.16 -26.36
C TYR A 68 19.98 2.69 -26.76
N SER A 69 21.03 3.46 -26.43
CA SER A 69 22.41 3.12 -26.81
C SER A 69 22.89 1.77 -26.26
N THR A 70 22.38 1.36 -25.10
CA THR A 70 22.78 0.10 -24.45
C THR A 70 22.04 -1.11 -25.00
N LEU A 71 20.79 -0.93 -25.43
CA LEU A 71 19.90 -2.02 -25.86
C LEU A 71 19.76 -2.14 -27.38
N THR A 72 20.22 -1.15 -28.16
CA THR A 72 20.29 -1.22 -29.63
C THR A 72 21.30 -2.26 -30.11
N GLY A 73 20.96 -2.99 -31.18
CA GLY A 73 21.82 -4.03 -31.78
C GLY A 73 21.41 -5.47 -31.43
N ARG A 74 20.28 -5.67 -30.76
CA ARG A 74 19.68 -7.00 -30.58
C ARG A 74 19.15 -7.55 -31.91
N GLU A 75 19.44 -8.82 -32.18
CA GLU A 75 18.99 -9.52 -33.40
C GLU A 75 17.46 -9.65 -33.46
N VAL A 76 16.93 -9.76 -34.67
CA VAL A 76 15.50 -9.99 -34.90
C VAL A 76 15.13 -11.40 -34.41
N VAL A 77 14.22 -11.43 -33.46
CA VAL A 77 13.85 -12.62 -32.67
C VAL A 77 12.91 -13.54 -33.44
N THR A 78 13.20 -14.84 -33.46
CA THR A 78 12.23 -15.82 -33.98
C THR A 78 11.06 -15.99 -33.00
N PRO A 79 9.84 -16.33 -33.48
CA PRO A 79 8.65 -16.43 -32.62
C PRO A 79 8.83 -17.36 -31.41
N GLU A 80 9.63 -18.44 -31.54
CA GLU A 80 9.84 -19.42 -30.48
C GLU A 80 10.69 -18.88 -29.31
N ARG A 81 11.51 -17.85 -29.54
CA ARG A 81 12.40 -17.25 -28.51
C ARG A 81 11.84 -15.98 -27.89
N ARG A 82 10.73 -15.46 -28.42
CA ARG A 82 10.16 -14.17 -28.02
C ARG A 82 9.89 -14.06 -26.53
N PHE A 83 9.33 -15.11 -25.91
CA PHE A 83 9.04 -15.09 -24.47
C PHE A 83 10.31 -14.97 -23.60
N THR A 84 11.35 -15.76 -23.91
CA THR A 84 12.62 -15.70 -23.19
C THR A 84 13.36 -14.39 -23.40
N GLU A 85 13.23 -13.82 -24.60
CA GLU A 85 13.86 -12.55 -24.93
C GLU A 85 13.14 -11.35 -24.33
N ASP A 86 11.80 -11.39 -24.26
CA ASP A 86 10.99 -10.40 -23.55
C ASP A 86 11.33 -10.40 -22.06
N ALA A 87 11.48 -11.57 -21.44
CA ALA A 87 11.93 -11.66 -20.04
C ALA A 87 13.34 -11.07 -19.84
N SER A 88 14.28 -11.37 -20.75
CA SER A 88 15.63 -10.81 -20.74
C SER A 88 15.65 -9.29 -20.96
N LEU A 89 14.79 -8.78 -21.85
CA LEU A 89 14.59 -7.36 -22.10
C LEU A 89 14.05 -6.65 -20.86
N LYS A 90 12.97 -7.16 -20.27
CA LYS A 90 12.39 -6.63 -19.02
C LYS A 90 13.43 -6.59 -17.90
N ALA A 91 14.24 -7.63 -17.75
CA ALA A 91 15.32 -7.66 -16.75
C ALA A 91 16.44 -6.64 -17.03
N GLN A 92 16.69 -6.27 -18.29
CA GLN A 92 17.66 -5.23 -18.64
C GLN A 92 17.09 -3.83 -18.44
N LEU A 93 15.86 -3.59 -18.87
CA LEU A 93 15.14 -2.34 -18.60
C LEU A 93 15.04 -2.09 -17.09
N ALA A 94 14.66 -3.10 -16.30
CA ALA A 94 14.63 -3.02 -14.84
C ALA A 94 15.98 -2.60 -14.23
N ARG A 95 17.11 -3.01 -14.82
CA ARG A 95 18.44 -2.57 -14.37
C ARG A 95 18.71 -1.09 -14.67
N HIS A 96 18.27 -0.58 -15.82
CA HIS A 96 18.37 0.85 -16.12
C HIS A 96 17.52 1.68 -15.16
N PHE A 97 16.26 1.28 -14.94
CA PHE A 97 15.40 1.93 -13.94
C PHE A 97 15.97 1.83 -12.53
N ALA A 98 16.57 0.70 -12.15
CA ALA A 98 17.17 0.50 -10.84
C ALA A 98 18.34 1.48 -10.61
N ALA A 99 19.19 1.65 -11.63
CA ALA A 99 20.31 2.59 -11.59
C ALA A 99 19.82 4.04 -11.47
N GLU A 100 18.80 4.43 -12.25
CA GLU A 100 18.24 5.79 -12.23
C GLU A 100 17.53 6.10 -10.90
N PHE A 101 16.84 5.13 -10.31
CA PHE A 101 16.04 5.32 -9.10
C PHE A 101 16.81 5.01 -7.80
N GLY A 102 18.03 4.50 -7.88
CA GLY A 102 18.80 4.07 -6.70
C GLY A 102 18.19 2.87 -5.97
N LEU A 103 17.48 2.00 -6.70
CA LEU A 103 16.85 0.79 -6.18
C LEU A 103 17.66 -0.46 -6.56
N LYS A 104 17.40 -1.59 -5.89
CA LYS A 104 17.97 -2.87 -6.30
C LYS A 104 17.25 -3.39 -7.58
N PRO A 105 17.94 -4.11 -8.48
CA PRO A 105 17.32 -4.62 -9.71
C PRO A 105 16.11 -5.54 -9.49
N ASN A 106 16.17 -6.43 -8.50
CA ASN A 106 15.06 -7.32 -8.13
C ASN A 106 13.82 -6.53 -7.65
N VAL A 107 14.02 -5.56 -6.76
CA VAL A 107 12.95 -4.67 -6.28
C VAL A 107 12.34 -3.89 -7.46
N THR A 108 13.18 -3.39 -8.36
CA THR A 108 12.74 -2.61 -9.52
C THR A 108 11.96 -3.45 -10.52
N ALA A 109 12.35 -4.70 -10.75
CA ALA A 109 11.60 -5.61 -11.60
C ALA A 109 10.17 -5.83 -11.06
N THR A 110 10.03 -6.10 -9.76
CA THR A 110 8.71 -6.25 -9.12
C THR A 110 7.91 -4.95 -9.14
N LEU A 111 8.56 -3.81 -8.93
CA LEU A 111 7.95 -2.50 -9.03
C LEU A 111 7.40 -2.23 -10.43
N LEU A 112 8.14 -2.56 -11.49
CA LEU A 112 7.69 -2.32 -12.86
C LEU A 112 6.51 -3.22 -13.24
N MET A 113 6.46 -4.46 -12.73
CA MET A 113 5.26 -5.30 -12.86
C MET A 113 4.03 -4.65 -12.19
N TRP A 114 4.23 -4.04 -11.02
CA TRP A 114 3.16 -3.31 -10.33
C TRP A 114 2.73 -2.07 -11.12
N VAL A 115 3.68 -1.31 -11.70
CA VAL A 115 3.40 -0.17 -12.58
C VAL A 115 2.58 -0.59 -13.80
N ASP A 116 3.02 -1.64 -14.51
CA ASP A 116 2.33 -2.15 -15.70
C ASP A 116 0.87 -2.54 -15.39
N ALA A 117 0.64 -3.18 -14.24
CA ALA A 117 -0.70 -3.61 -13.83
C ALA A 117 -1.67 -2.46 -13.52
N VAL A 118 -1.16 -1.28 -13.19
CA VAL A 118 -1.98 -0.14 -12.73
C VAL A 118 -1.87 1.10 -13.62
N ALA A 119 -1.05 1.07 -14.68
CA ALA A 119 -0.76 2.21 -15.53
C ALA A 119 -2.03 2.87 -16.09
N GLY A 120 -2.93 2.06 -16.69
CA GLY A 120 -4.21 2.54 -17.21
C GLY A 120 -5.17 3.09 -16.15
N MET A 121 -5.11 2.57 -14.92
CA MET A 121 -5.91 3.08 -13.79
C MET A 121 -5.37 4.40 -13.24
N MET A 122 -4.05 4.57 -13.26
CA MET A 122 -3.40 5.81 -12.81
C MET A 122 -3.50 6.91 -13.86
N ASN A 123 -3.39 6.56 -15.14
CA ASN A 123 -3.49 7.47 -16.27
C ASN A 123 -4.17 6.79 -17.47
N PRO A 124 -5.37 7.22 -17.88
CA PRO A 124 -6.09 6.61 -19.00
C PRO A 124 -5.34 6.59 -20.35
N SER A 125 -4.38 7.49 -20.58
CA SER A 125 -3.55 7.46 -21.81
C SER A 125 -2.57 6.29 -21.85
N LEU A 126 -2.33 5.64 -20.71
CA LEU A 126 -1.47 4.47 -20.52
C LEU A 126 -2.29 3.17 -20.38
N LEU A 127 -3.56 3.15 -20.81
CA LEU A 127 -4.34 1.92 -20.87
C LEU A 127 -3.62 0.90 -21.76
N GLU A 128 -3.41 -0.31 -21.24
CA GLU A 128 -2.65 -1.40 -21.88
C GLU A 128 -1.19 -1.05 -22.21
N TYR A 129 -0.66 0.06 -21.68
CA TYR A 129 0.72 0.45 -21.86
C TYR A 129 1.60 -0.15 -20.78
N ASP A 130 2.60 -0.92 -21.19
CA ASP A 130 3.52 -1.65 -20.33
C ASP A 130 4.99 -1.33 -20.66
N LEU A 131 5.90 -1.99 -19.93
CA LEU A 131 7.34 -1.81 -20.11
C LEU A 131 7.85 -2.16 -21.52
N LEU A 132 7.19 -3.07 -22.24
CA LEU A 132 7.59 -3.44 -23.61
C LEU A 132 7.13 -2.37 -24.62
N ASN A 133 5.92 -1.83 -24.45
CA ASN A 133 5.45 -0.68 -25.22
C ASN A 133 6.36 0.53 -24.99
N PHE A 134 6.77 0.77 -23.74
CA PHE A 134 7.75 1.81 -23.41
C PHE A 134 9.05 1.68 -24.20
N TRP A 135 9.59 0.47 -24.30
CA TRP A 135 10.78 0.22 -25.11
C TRP A 135 10.54 0.44 -26.61
N ALA A 136 9.43 -0.07 -27.16
CA ALA A 136 9.10 0.11 -28.57
C ALA A 136 8.98 1.59 -28.95
N ASP A 137 8.36 2.40 -28.09
CA ASP A 137 8.22 3.85 -28.29
C ASP A 137 9.58 4.57 -28.19
N ILE A 138 10.48 4.13 -27.29
CA ILE A 138 11.86 4.64 -27.26
C ILE A 138 12.56 4.38 -28.59
N GLN A 139 12.44 3.17 -29.14
CA GLN A 139 13.05 2.84 -30.41
C GLN A 139 12.52 3.73 -31.54
N ALA A 140 11.22 3.95 -31.59
CA ALA A 140 10.58 4.82 -32.57
C ALA A 140 11.03 6.29 -32.42
N PHE A 141 11.10 6.80 -31.19
CA PHE A 141 11.53 8.17 -30.92
C PHE A 141 12.99 8.44 -31.28
N CYS A 142 13.90 7.51 -30.96
CA CYS A 142 15.31 7.67 -31.31
C CYS A 142 15.57 7.56 -32.83
N GLN A 143 14.67 6.92 -33.58
CA GLN A 143 14.72 6.83 -35.05
C GLN A 143 14.04 8.01 -35.75
N ASP A 144 12.92 8.51 -35.19
CA ASP A 144 12.19 9.67 -35.69
C ASP A 144 11.92 10.68 -34.57
N SER A 145 12.67 11.78 -34.60
CA SER A 145 12.51 12.91 -33.67
C SER A 145 11.12 13.56 -33.64
N LYS A 146 10.25 13.27 -34.61
CA LYS A 146 8.86 13.75 -34.65
C LYS A 146 7.88 12.83 -33.91
N PHE A 147 8.32 11.66 -33.47
CA PHE A 147 7.50 10.74 -32.69
C PHE A 147 7.07 11.40 -31.38
N SER A 148 5.81 11.20 -30.97
CA SER A 148 5.29 11.77 -29.74
C SER A 148 5.95 11.13 -28.51
N THR A 149 6.53 11.95 -27.64
CA THR A 149 7.15 11.48 -26.39
C THR A 149 6.17 11.37 -25.23
N ASP A 150 4.90 11.71 -25.43
CA ASP A 150 3.95 11.91 -24.33
C ASP A 150 3.83 10.66 -23.44
N LYS A 151 3.63 9.48 -24.04
CA LYS A 151 3.50 8.22 -23.29
C LYS A 151 4.81 7.80 -22.61
N ILE A 152 5.95 8.01 -23.28
CA ILE A 152 7.29 7.75 -22.72
C ILE A 152 7.49 8.58 -21.45
N VAL A 153 7.19 9.88 -21.51
CA VAL A 153 7.32 10.81 -20.37
C VAL A 153 6.37 10.41 -19.25
N GLN A 154 5.11 10.15 -19.56
CA GLN A 154 4.10 9.80 -18.57
C GLN A 154 4.42 8.48 -17.86
N TYR A 155 4.84 7.45 -18.59
CA TYR A 155 5.23 6.16 -18.01
C TYR A 155 6.49 6.28 -17.15
N ALA A 156 7.52 7.03 -17.59
CA ALA A 156 8.72 7.25 -16.79
C ALA A 156 8.41 8.01 -15.48
N CYS A 157 7.56 9.04 -15.54
CA CYS A 157 7.10 9.76 -14.35
C CYS A 157 6.27 8.86 -13.42
N LEU A 158 5.40 8.00 -13.96
CA LEU A 158 4.64 7.02 -13.20
C LEU A 158 5.59 6.04 -12.49
N ALA A 159 6.55 5.45 -13.20
CA ALA A 159 7.53 4.54 -12.60
C ALA A 159 8.35 5.22 -11.48
N ARG A 160 8.75 6.48 -11.68
CA ARG A 160 9.44 7.28 -10.66
C ARG A 160 8.56 7.54 -9.43
N GLN A 161 7.27 7.79 -9.62
CA GLN A 161 6.30 7.97 -8.52
C GLN A 161 6.22 6.70 -7.65
N PHE A 162 6.17 5.53 -8.27
CA PHE A 162 6.15 4.24 -7.56
C PHE A 162 7.48 3.99 -6.85
N ALA A 163 8.62 4.34 -7.48
CA ALA A 163 9.93 4.24 -6.84
C ALA A 163 10.04 5.12 -5.59
N GLN A 164 9.48 6.33 -5.64
CA GLN A 164 9.39 7.22 -4.48
C GLN A 164 8.58 6.59 -3.35
N VAL A 165 7.46 5.91 -3.65
CA VAL A 165 6.66 5.18 -2.65
C VAL A 165 7.44 4.02 -2.04
N CYS A 166 8.13 3.23 -2.86
CA CYS A 166 8.97 2.14 -2.36
C CYS A 166 10.08 2.66 -1.43
N TYR A 167 10.71 3.79 -1.76
CA TYR A 167 11.72 4.41 -0.90
C TYR A 167 11.11 4.90 0.42
N TRP A 168 10.02 5.67 0.36
CA TRP A 168 9.36 6.24 1.53
C TRP A 168 8.86 5.15 2.50
N ALA A 169 8.20 4.12 1.96
CA ALA A 169 7.69 3.00 2.76
C ALA A 169 8.76 1.93 3.07
N GLN A 170 9.98 2.09 2.56
CA GLN A 170 11.10 1.14 2.72
C GLN A 170 10.75 -0.29 2.25
N LEU A 171 10.03 -0.40 1.12
CA LEU A 171 9.56 -1.68 0.60
C LEU A 171 10.71 -2.49 -0.01
N GLY A 172 10.98 -3.67 0.55
CA GLY A 172 11.86 -4.66 -0.05
C GLY A 172 11.13 -5.54 -1.06
N GLU A 173 11.88 -6.43 -1.71
CA GLU A 173 11.34 -7.43 -2.66
C GLU A 173 10.25 -8.29 -2.02
N GLN A 174 10.47 -8.74 -0.77
CA GLN A 174 9.49 -9.56 -0.06
C GLN A 174 8.22 -8.77 0.30
N ASP A 175 8.31 -7.47 0.55
CA ASP A 175 7.11 -6.65 0.82
C ASP A 175 6.32 -6.39 -0.46
N LEU A 176 7.02 -6.15 -1.57
CA LEU A 176 6.38 -6.03 -2.88
C LEU A 176 5.71 -7.34 -3.30
N ALA A 177 6.30 -8.50 -3.00
CA ALA A 177 5.68 -9.79 -3.26
C ALA A 177 4.34 -9.97 -2.53
N LEU A 178 4.17 -9.37 -1.35
CA LEU A 178 2.90 -9.39 -0.60
C LEU A 178 1.84 -8.45 -1.20
N LEU A 179 2.24 -7.49 -2.03
CA LEU A 179 1.29 -6.62 -2.73
C LEU A 179 0.66 -7.31 -3.93
N MET A 180 1.37 -8.25 -4.55
CA MET A 180 0.95 -8.86 -5.81
C MET A 180 -0.16 -9.89 -5.57
N PRO A 181 -1.39 -9.67 -6.08
CA PRO A 181 -2.37 -10.75 -6.15
C PRO A 181 -1.89 -11.82 -7.13
N SER A 182 -2.27 -13.08 -6.86
CA SER A 182 -2.03 -14.19 -7.78
C SER A 182 -3.25 -14.41 -8.67
N VAL A 183 -3.04 -14.70 -9.95
CA VAL A 183 -4.12 -14.96 -10.91
C VAL A 183 -4.56 -16.43 -10.87
N GLU A 184 -3.63 -17.36 -10.65
CA GLU A 184 -3.93 -18.80 -10.59
C GLU A 184 -3.08 -19.53 -9.52
N PRO A 185 -3.69 -20.05 -8.44
CA PRO A 185 -5.07 -19.78 -8.01
C PRO A 185 -5.26 -18.29 -7.71
N VAL A 186 -6.50 -17.79 -7.87
CA VAL A 186 -6.86 -16.40 -7.54
C VAL A 186 -6.62 -16.20 -6.05
N ARG A 187 -5.65 -15.35 -5.71
CA ARG A 187 -5.35 -15.00 -4.32
C ARG A 187 -5.26 -13.49 -4.20
N PRO A 188 -6.00 -12.87 -3.27
CA PRO A 188 -5.92 -11.44 -3.07
C PRO A 188 -4.53 -11.04 -2.56
N SER A 189 -4.20 -9.77 -2.73
CA SER A 189 -3.02 -9.15 -2.15
C SER A 189 -2.98 -9.39 -0.64
N VAL A 190 -1.86 -9.92 -0.14
CA VAL A 190 -1.68 -10.22 1.28
C VAL A 190 -1.73 -8.94 2.14
N LEU A 191 -1.35 -7.79 1.59
CA LEU A 191 -1.43 -6.53 2.32
C LEU A 191 -2.81 -5.89 2.27
N THR A 192 -3.45 -5.83 1.10
CA THR A 192 -4.71 -5.07 0.92
C THR A 192 -5.96 -5.91 1.04
N GLY A 193 -5.85 -7.23 0.88
CA GLY A 193 -6.98 -8.16 0.77
C GLY A 193 -7.81 -7.97 -0.51
N GLN A 194 -7.28 -7.28 -1.52
CA GLN A 194 -7.96 -7.03 -2.81
C GLN A 194 -7.42 -7.93 -3.91
N ASP A 195 -8.27 -8.30 -4.86
CA ASP A 195 -7.90 -9.12 -6.03
C ASP A 195 -7.13 -8.33 -7.10
N THR A 196 -7.05 -7.01 -6.95
CA THR A 196 -6.36 -6.11 -7.87
C THR A 196 -5.13 -5.47 -7.22
N MET A 197 -4.14 -5.17 -8.06
CA MET A 197 -2.97 -4.41 -7.64
C MET A 197 -3.40 -3.02 -7.12
N PRO A 198 -2.87 -2.57 -5.97
CA PRO A 198 -3.27 -1.30 -5.41
C PRO A 198 -2.76 -0.12 -6.23
N THR A 199 -3.62 0.88 -6.44
CA THR A 199 -3.22 2.19 -6.97
C THR A 199 -2.66 3.08 -5.86
N LEU A 200 -1.88 4.09 -6.23
CA LEU A 200 -1.28 5.03 -5.27
C LEU A 200 -2.29 6.06 -4.77
N THR A 201 -3.08 5.63 -3.79
CA THR A 201 -4.07 6.47 -3.10
C THR A 201 -3.60 6.81 -1.69
N LEU A 202 -4.17 7.87 -1.10
CA LEU A 202 -3.93 8.21 0.31
C LEU A 202 -4.23 7.02 1.24
N SER A 203 -5.33 6.30 0.99
CA SER A 203 -5.71 5.11 1.77
C SER A 203 -4.63 4.03 1.73
N PHE A 204 -4.01 3.82 0.57
CA PHE A 204 -2.95 2.85 0.42
C PHE A 204 -1.65 3.30 1.10
N LEU A 205 -1.27 4.59 1.01
CA LEU A 205 -0.12 5.12 1.77
C LEU A 205 -0.35 5.00 3.29
N LEU A 206 -1.56 5.27 3.77
CA LEU A 206 -1.92 5.04 5.18
C LEU A 206 -1.78 3.57 5.57
N LEU A 207 -2.15 2.63 4.69
CA LEU A 207 -1.95 1.21 4.93
C LEU A 207 -0.46 0.84 5.01
N LEU A 208 0.36 1.32 4.08
CA LEU A 208 1.81 1.07 4.06
C LEU A 208 2.51 1.61 5.32
N SER A 209 2.17 2.82 5.76
CA SER A 209 2.73 3.37 7.01
C SER A 209 2.34 2.54 8.23
N ARG A 210 1.08 2.04 8.30
CA ARG A 210 0.64 1.14 9.37
C ARG A 210 1.35 -0.20 9.32
N TYR A 211 1.56 -0.75 8.13
CA TYR A 211 2.29 -2.00 7.93
C TYR A 211 3.73 -1.88 8.41
N ARG A 212 4.43 -0.82 8.00
CA ARG A 212 5.79 -0.54 8.47
C ARG A 212 5.85 -0.36 9.99
N ARG A 213 4.94 0.42 10.58
CA ARG A 213 4.88 0.59 12.04
C ARG A 213 4.60 -0.74 12.75
N TRP A 214 3.72 -1.57 12.20
CA TRP A 214 3.42 -2.88 12.74
C TRP A 214 4.66 -3.79 12.73
N GLN A 215 5.42 -3.83 11.63
CA GLN A 215 6.67 -4.59 11.56
C GLN A 215 7.68 -4.18 12.64
N LEU A 216 7.77 -2.89 12.95
CA LEU A 216 8.65 -2.36 14.00
C LEU A 216 8.20 -2.69 15.43
N GLN A 217 6.94 -3.08 15.61
CA GLN A 217 6.36 -3.43 16.91
C GLN A 217 6.41 -4.93 17.22
N LEU A 218 6.88 -5.76 16.29
CA LEU A 218 6.98 -7.21 16.46
C LEU A 218 8.13 -7.56 17.41
N ILE A 219 7.90 -8.57 18.26
CA ILE A 219 8.93 -9.15 19.14
C ILE A 219 9.67 -10.28 18.42
N ARG A 220 9.00 -10.92 17.45
CA ARG A 220 9.55 -11.96 16.58
C ARG A 220 10.06 -11.38 15.26
N PRO A 221 10.92 -12.10 14.54
CA PRO A 221 11.38 -11.70 13.20
C PRO A 221 10.22 -11.38 12.24
N VAL A 222 10.37 -10.29 11.48
CA VAL A 222 9.39 -9.86 10.46
C VAL A 222 9.09 -10.96 9.44
N ALA A 223 10.05 -11.86 9.17
CA ALA A 223 9.87 -12.99 8.27
C ALA A 223 8.74 -13.94 8.73
N GLU A 224 8.62 -14.22 10.03
CA GLU A 224 7.55 -15.07 10.58
C GLU A 224 6.19 -14.40 10.42
N ALA A 225 6.12 -13.08 10.61
CA ALA A 225 4.89 -12.32 10.44
C ALA A 225 4.44 -12.27 8.96
N ARG A 226 5.39 -12.14 8.02
CA ARG A 226 5.10 -12.25 6.59
C ARG A 226 4.61 -13.65 6.22
N GLU A 227 5.21 -14.68 6.80
CA GLU A 227 4.81 -16.06 6.54
C GLU A 227 3.41 -16.35 7.07
N PHE A 228 3.08 -15.89 8.28
CA PHE A 228 1.72 -15.95 8.80
C PHE A 228 0.71 -15.30 7.83
N LEU A 229 0.99 -14.06 7.39
CA LEU A 229 0.09 -13.35 6.49
C LEU A 229 -0.09 -14.08 5.15
N LYS A 230 0.97 -14.69 4.60
CA LYS A 230 0.88 -15.51 3.39
C LYS A 230 -0.01 -16.72 3.63
N ARG A 231 0.29 -17.56 4.63
CA ARG A 231 -0.51 -18.75 4.96
C ARG A 231 -1.99 -18.42 5.17
N ALA A 232 -2.26 -17.32 5.87
CA ALA A 232 -3.62 -16.84 6.09
C ALA A 232 -4.32 -16.40 4.79
N ALA A 233 -3.62 -15.68 3.91
CA ALA A 233 -4.16 -15.25 2.62
C ALA A 233 -4.39 -16.42 1.65
N GLU A 234 -3.56 -17.47 1.75
CA GLU A 234 -3.65 -18.67 0.92
C GLU A 234 -4.76 -19.64 1.37
N GLY A 235 -5.35 -19.43 2.54
CA GLY A 235 -6.33 -20.34 3.12
C GLY A 235 -5.72 -21.69 3.47
N ASP A 236 -4.51 -21.68 4.04
CA ASP A 236 -3.79 -22.89 4.44
C ASP A 236 -4.66 -23.77 5.36
N PRO A 237 -4.99 -25.02 4.95
CA PRO A 237 -5.85 -25.90 5.73
C PRO A 237 -5.27 -26.28 7.10
N ASP A 238 -3.94 -26.19 7.26
CA ASP A 238 -3.27 -26.50 8.53
C ASP A 238 -3.26 -25.30 9.49
N LEU A 239 -3.66 -24.11 9.03
CA LEU A 239 -3.76 -22.93 9.86
C LEU A 239 -5.13 -22.87 10.55
N THR A 240 -5.23 -23.54 11.70
CA THR A 240 -6.43 -23.48 12.54
C THR A 240 -6.59 -22.12 13.22
N VAL A 241 -7.80 -21.80 13.70
CA VAL A 241 -8.08 -20.56 14.43
C VAL A 241 -7.21 -20.43 15.69
N ASP A 242 -7.07 -21.51 16.45
CA ASP A 242 -6.22 -21.51 17.65
C ASP A 242 -4.73 -21.38 17.30
N GLY A 243 -4.29 -22.02 16.21
CA GLY A 243 -2.93 -21.86 15.69
C GLY A 243 -2.62 -20.44 15.24
N ALA A 244 -3.56 -19.79 14.54
CA ALA A 244 -3.44 -18.40 14.12
C ALA A 244 -3.39 -17.44 15.33
N ALA A 245 -4.23 -17.68 16.34
CA ALA A 245 -4.21 -16.90 17.58
C ALA A 245 -2.88 -17.05 18.32
N GLN A 246 -2.33 -18.27 18.39
CA GLN A 246 -1.02 -18.54 18.98
C GLN A 246 0.10 -17.80 18.25
N LEU A 247 0.16 -17.91 16.93
CA LEU A 247 1.17 -17.21 16.13
C LEU A 247 1.09 -15.70 16.32
N LEU A 248 -0.10 -15.10 16.26
CA LEU A 248 -0.29 -13.66 16.51
C LEU A 248 0.10 -13.26 17.93
N SER A 249 -0.24 -14.10 18.92
CA SER A 249 0.15 -13.88 20.31
C SER A 249 1.68 -13.87 20.46
N ASP A 250 2.37 -14.83 19.83
CA ASP A 250 3.82 -14.95 19.90
C ASP A 250 4.55 -13.83 19.15
N LEU A 251 4.03 -13.41 18.00
CA LEU A 251 4.56 -12.31 17.19
C LEU A 251 4.61 -11.00 17.99
N HIS A 252 3.62 -10.80 18.86
CA HIS A 252 3.40 -9.56 19.62
C HIS A 252 3.71 -9.65 21.11
N GLY A 253 3.98 -10.84 21.65
CA GLY A 253 4.08 -11.08 23.11
C GLY A 253 2.77 -10.81 23.85
N TRP A 254 1.63 -11.00 23.19
CA TRP A 254 0.32 -10.86 23.81
C TRP A 254 -0.07 -12.09 24.61
N GLN A 255 -1.16 -11.97 25.36
CA GLN A 255 -1.80 -13.10 26.03
C GLN A 255 -2.66 -13.88 25.02
N LEU A 256 -2.49 -15.20 24.97
CA LEU A 256 -3.16 -16.07 24.00
C LEU A 256 -4.68 -15.99 24.13
N GLU A 257 -5.20 -16.13 25.36
CA GLU A 257 -6.63 -16.15 25.63
C GLU A 257 -7.30 -14.85 25.15
N GLN A 258 -6.65 -13.70 25.38
CA GLN A 258 -7.14 -12.41 24.94
C GLN A 258 -7.10 -12.27 23.42
N THR A 259 -6.01 -12.71 22.80
CA THR A 259 -5.84 -12.69 21.34
C THR A 259 -6.91 -13.54 20.67
N ARG A 260 -7.15 -14.77 21.17
CA ARG A 260 -8.18 -15.68 20.67
C ARG A 260 -9.59 -15.11 20.84
N ALA A 261 -9.89 -14.53 22.00
CA ALA A 261 -11.19 -13.92 22.28
C ALA A 261 -11.48 -12.72 21.36
N LEU A 262 -10.49 -11.87 21.08
CA LEU A 262 -10.67 -10.68 20.23
C LEU A 262 -10.66 -11.00 18.74
N MET A 263 -9.90 -12.01 18.31
CA MET A 263 -9.88 -12.49 16.93
C MET A 263 -11.20 -13.18 16.58
N GLY A 264 -11.80 -13.90 17.54
CA GLY A 264 -12.99 -14.71 17.32
C GLY A 264 -12.70 -15.87 16.36
N GLU A 265 -13.69 -16.27 15.57
CA GLU A 265 -13.59 -17.43 14.67
C GLU A 265 -12.96 -17.11 13.30
N HIS A 266 -12.65 -15.84 13.01
CA HIS A 266 -12.19 -15.41 11.70
C HIS A 266 -10.70 -15.13 11.70
N ILE A 267 -9.95 -15.91 10.91
CA ILE A 267 -8.52 -15.68 10.69
C ILE A 267 -8.36 -14.47 9.75
N PRO A 268 -7.55 -13.45 10.10
CA PRO A 268 -7.33 -12.31 9.24
C PRO A 268 -6.46 -12.70 8.03
N CYS A 269 -7.10 -12.85 6.86
CA CYS A 269 -6.46 -13.26 5.59
C CYS A 269 -5.69 -12.14 4.87
N SER A 270 -5.49 -10.98 5.50
CA SER A 270 -4.64 -9.91 4.98
C SER A 270 -4.21 -8.97 6.09
N PHE A 271 -3.18 -8.15 5.85
CA PHE A 271 -2.78 -7.11 6.79
C PHE A 271 -3.91 -6.10 7.04
N ALA A 272 -4.65 -5.71 5.99
CA ALA A 272 -5.82 -4.85 6.12
C ALA A 272 -6.89 -5.45 7.03
N ALA A 273 -7.14 -6.76 6.93
CA ALA A 273 -8.06 -7.50 7.79
C ALA A 273 -7.54 -7.70 9.23
N LEU A 274 -6.22 -7.65 9.43
CA LEU A 274 -5.59 -7.73 10.75
C LEU A 274 -5.71 -6.40 11.54
N LEU A 275 -5.80 -5.26 10.86
CA LEU A 275 -5.83 -3.93 11.51
C LEU A 275 -6.88 -3.76 12.63
N PRO A 276 -8.12 -4.24 12.51
CA PRO A 276 -9.10 -4.13 13.60
C PRO A 276 -8.63 -4.82 14.88
N LEU A 277 -8.06 -6.02 14.77
CA LEU A 277 -7.52 -6.75 15.91
C LEU A 277 -6.35 -5.98 16.55
N LEU A 278 -5.41 -5.48 15.73
CA LEU A 278 -4.28 -4.68 16.25
C LEU A 278 -4.75 -3.46 17.04
N ARG A 279 -5.76 -2.75 16.53
CA ARG A 279 -6.31 -1.56 17.21
C ARG A 279 -6.97 -1.91 18.53
N ARG A 280 -7.75 -3.00 18.57
CA ARG A 280 -8.43 -3.46 19.80
C ARG A 280 -7.41 -3.91 20.84
N MET A 281 -6.38 -4.66 20.44
CA MET A 281 -5.29 -5.05 21.33
C MET A 281 -4.53 -3.82 21.88
N GLN A 282 -4.15 -2.87 21.03
CA GLN A 282 -3.48 -1.65 21.47
C GLN A 282 -4.35 -0.81 22.42
N LEU A 283 -5.66 -0.74 22.18
CA LEU A 283 -6.59 -0.05 23.06
C LEU A 283 -6.74 -0.78 24.40
N SER A 284 -6.84 -2.12 24.38
CA SER A 284 -6.88 -2.99 25.56
C SER A 284 -5.69 -2.71 26.46
N THR A 285 -4.48 -2.73 25.89
CA THR A 285 -3.23 -2.50 26.62
C THR A 285 -3.15 -1.08 27.16
N LYS A 286 -3.54 -0.07 26.37
CA LYS A 286 -3.48 1.34 26.80
C LYS A 286 -4.46 1.66 27.93
N LEU A 287 -5.64 1.05 27.91
CA LEU A 287 -6.65 1.26 28.94
C LEU A 287 -6.46 0.31 30.13
N ASN A 288 -5.60 -0.70 30.02
CA ASN A 288 -5.47 -1.79 31.00
C ASN A 288 -6.81 -2.52 31.24
N VAL A 289 -7.62 -2.65 30.18
CA VAL A 289 -8.98 -3.19 30.22
C VAL A 289 -9.02 -4.49 29.43
N SER A 290 -9.78 -5.48 29.89
CA SER A 290 -9.93 -6.78 29.23
C SER A 290 -10.73 -6.68 27.90
N PRO A 291 -10.55 -7.62 26.97
CA PRO A 291 -11.35 -7.74 25.73
C PRO A 291 -12.87 -7.64 25.90
N THR A 292 -13.42 -8.29 26.93
CA THR A 292 -14.86 -8.31 27.21
C THR A 292 -15.36 -6.93 27.66
N ASN A 293 -14.50 -6.15 28.31
CA ASN A 293 -14.82 -4.82 28.77
C ASN A 293 -14.62 -3.78 27.65
N LEU A 294 -13.78 -4.05 26.65
CA LEU A 294 -13.65 -3.22 25.46
C LEU A 294 -14.95 -3.16 24.63
N SER A 295 -15.68 -4.26 24.50
CA SER A 295 -16.98 -4.24 23.79
C SER A 295 -18.03 -3.39 24.53
N LEU A 296 -17.96 -3.33 25.87
CA LEU A 296 -18.75 -2.40 26.67
C LEU A 296 -18.35 -0.94 26.40
N ILE A 297 -17.06 -0.64 26.29
CA ILE A 297 -16.58 0.70 25.91
C ILE A 297 -17.01 1.05 24.47
N GLU A 298 -17.00 0.10 23.54
CA GLU A 298 -17.49 0.32 22.16
C GLU A 298 -18.99 0.68 22.16
N SER A 299 -19.77 0.14 23.10
CA SER A 299 -21.18 0.50 23.27
C SER A 299 -21.40 1.98 23.61
N LEU A 300 -20.39 2.70 24.16
CA LEU A 300 -20.38 4.15 24.42
C LEU A 300 -20.67 5.01 23.19
N THR A 301 -20.44 4.45 22.00
CA THR A 301 -20.64 5.15 20.72
C THR A 301 -22.02 4.92 20.12
N GLY A 302 -22.84 4.03 20.72
CA GLY A 302 -24.20 3.73 20.29
C GLY A 302 -25.25 4.69 20.84
N PRO A 303 -26.39 4.88 20.16
CA PRO A 303 -27.49 5.68 20.69
C PRO A 303 -28.17 4.97 21.87
N GLY A 304 -28.50 5.71 22.94
CA GLY A 304 -29.43 5.24 23.98
C GLY A 304 -28.82 4.40 25.10
N ILE A 305 -27.62 4.75 25.56
CA ILE A 305 -26.93 4.05 26.64
C ILE A 305 -27.55 4.40 27.98
N SER A 306 -27.85 3.38 28.77
CA SER A 306 -28.41 3.58 30.11
C SER A 306 -27.36 4.09 31.09
N GLN A 307 -27.75 4.98 31.99
CA GLN A 307 -26.89 5.49 33.06
C GLN A 307 -26.17 4.41 33.90
N PRO A 308 -26.81 3.28 34.29
CA PRO A 308 -26.09 2.22 35.01
C PRO A 308 -25.00 1.54 34.16
N THR A 309 -25.17 1.49 32.83
CA THR A 309 -24.09 1.01 31.93
C THR A 309 -22.92 1.98 31.91
N LEU A 310 -23.17 3.30 31.95
CA LEU A 310 -22.12 4.32 32.01
C LEU A 310 -21.35 4.27 33.34
N GLU A 311 -22.05 4.12 34.46
CA GLU A 311 -21.44 3.98 35.79
C GLU A 311 -20.56 2.73 35.85
N HIS A 312 -21.05 1.59 35.35
CA HIS A 312 -20.26 0.37 35.30
C HIS A 312 -18.99 0.51 34.44
N ILE A 313 -19.07 1.16 33.27
CA ILE A 313 -17.89 1.40 32.43
C ILE A 313 -16.91 2.36 33.12
N ALA A 314 -17.40 3.39 33.81
CA ALA A 314 -16.55 4.31 34.57
C ALA A 314 -15.80 3.59 35.69
N ASP A 315 -16.48 2.75 36.46
CA ASP A 315 -15.87 1.95 37.53
C ASP A 315 -14.78 1.01 36.98
N LEU A 316 -15.03 0.39 35.82
CA LEU A 316 -14.05 -0.47 35.15
C LEU A 316 -12.79 0.29 34.72
N ILE A 317 -12.93 1.49 34.15
CA ILE A 317 -11.79 2.32 33.74
C ILE A 317 -11.01 2.83 34.96
N ILE A 318 -11.72 3.26 36.01
CA ILE A 318 -11.09 3.72 37.26
C ILE A 318 -10.33 2.57 37.94
N ALA A 319 -10.93 1.37 38.01
CA ALA A 319 -10.26 0.19 38.55
C ALA A 319 -9.01 -0.17 37.74
N ALA A 320 -9.08 -0.11 36.41
CA ALA A 320 -7.94 -0.37 35.52
C ALA A 320 -6.82 0.69 35.63
N ALA A 321 -7.15 1.92 36.00
CA ALA A 321 -6.18 3.00 36.23
C ALA A 321 -5.48 2.94 37.59
N HIS A 322 -6.07 2.23 38.56
CA HIS A 322 -5.54 2.10 39.93
C HIS A 322 -4.85 0.75 40.21
N GLY A 323 -4.92 -0.21 39.29
CA GLY A 323 -4.21 -1.50 39.34
C GLY A 323 -2.98 -1.50 38.44
#